data_AF-A0A4R8SLM9-F1
#
_entry.id   AF-A0A4R8SLM9-F1
#
_cell.length_a   1.000
_cell.length_b   1.000
_cell.length_c   1.000
_cell.angle_alpha   90.00
_cell.angle_beta   90.00
_cell.angle_gamma   90.00
#
_symmetry.space_group_name_H-M   'P 1'
#
loop_
_entity.id
_entity.type
_entity.pdbx_description
1 polymer ?
#
loop_
_entity_poly.entity_id
_entity_poly.type
_entity_poly.pdbx_seq_one_letter_code
_entity_poly.pdbx_strand_id
1 'polypeptide(L)'
;MLECLLVLQTLPEEADLNFADLANDILAAHRSTLETYQAASIVHQGAELDEPWGNSLSRPKAIFARHNAAVRRGATKVLPVAALSDRLERYLYHLPRPDRTQTVAGQRPKCCGVVKTTGEDCTNSAIYLGSGMFGAHCYSHATPTERDQYRVHHEANDARQARSHEDLRSLQRAVGAEIAAHWISNRPQRIEWVDRIVPQI
;
A
#
# COMPACT_ATOMS: atom_id res chain seq x y z
N MET A 1 9.16 12.66 -6.88
CA MET A 1 9.71 11.51 -6.13
C MET A 1 9.22 10.20 -6.72
N LEU A 2 7.91 9.95 -6.80
CA LEU A 2 7.37 8.76 -7.49
C LEU A 2 7.86 8.63 -8.94
N GLU A 3 7.86 9.72 -9.71
CA GLU A 3 8.43 9.74 -11.06
C GLU A 3 9.88 9.25 -11.11
N CYS A 4 10.71 9.72 -10.17
CA CYS A 4 12.10 9.28 -10.08
C CYS A 4 12.21 7.77 -9.77
N LEU A 5 11.36 7.25 -8.89
CA LEU A 5 11.33 5.81 -8.58
C LEU A 5 10.94 4.98 -9.80
N LEU A 6 9.94 5.43 -10.57
CA LEU A 6 9.50 4.75 -11.78
C LEU A 6 10.61 4.73 -12.85
N VAL A 7 11.29 5.86 -13.06
CA VAL A 7 12.42 5.93 -13.99
C VAL A 7 13.57 5.03 -13.52
N LEU A 8 13.92 5.03 -12.24
CA LEU A 8 15.00 4.16 -11.74
C LEU A 8 14.67 2.66 -11.88
N GLN A 9 13.41 2.28 -11.94
CA GLN A 9 12.99 0.90 -12.20
C GLN A 9 13.15 0.49 -13.67
N THR A 10 13.26 1.45 -14.59
CA THR A 10 13.40 1.20 -16.04
C THR A 10 14.84 1.30 -16.55
N LEU A 11 15.71 2.02 -15.84
CA LEU A 11 17.10 2.25 -16.25
C LEU A 11 18.10 1.08 -16.11
N PRO A 12 17.91 0.04 -15.27
CA PRO A 12 18.92 -1.03 -15.11
C PRO A 12 19.22 -1.81 -16.40
N GLU A 13 18.33 -1.77 -17.39
CA GLU A 13 18.55 -2.39 -18.70
C GLU A 13 19.41 -1.51 -19.64
N GLU A 14 19.53 -0.21 -19.34
CA GLU A 14 20.17 0.82 -20.18
C GLU A 14 21.52 1.29 -19.62
N ALA A 15 21.76 1.10 -18.32
CA ALA A 15 22.98 1.48 -17.66
C ALA A 15 23.47 0.32 -16.78
N ASP A 16 24.73 -0.08 -16.91
CA ASP A 16 25.41 -1.05 -16.05
C ASP A 16 25.71 -0.44 -14.66
N LEU A 17 24.65 0.04 -14.00
CA LEU A 17 24.65 0.71 -12.71
C LEU A 17 23.56 0.13 -11.82
N ASN A 18 23.92 -0.16 -10.57
CA ASN A 18 22.95 -0.54 -9.56
C ASN A 18 22.36 0.70 -8.88
N PHE A 19 21.06 0.93 -9.05
CA PHE A 19 20.34 2.08 -8.49
C PHE A 19 19.64 1.79 -7.15
N ALA A 20 19.88 0.64 -6.51
CA ALA A 20 19.16 0.21 -5.32
C ALA A 20 19.25 1.23 -4.16
N ASP A 21 20.45 1.75 -3.88
CA ASP A 21 20.65 2.71 -2.79
C ASP A 21 19.92 4.03 -3.05
N LEU A 22 20.04 4.57 -4.27
CA LEU A 22 19.32 5.77 -4.67
C LEU A 22 17.80 5.58 -4.61
N ALA A 23 17.30 4.43 -5.03
CA ALA A 23 15.88 4.10 -4.94
C ALA A 23 15.41 4.09 -3.47
N ASN A 24 16.21 3.54 -2.55
CA ASN A 24 15.91 3.54 -1.12
C ASN A 24 15.86 4.95 -0.53
N ASP A 25 16.80 5.82 -0.91
CA ASP A 25 16.84 7.21 -0.46
C ASP A 25 15.62 8.00 -0.96
N ILE A 26 15.25 7.84 -2.24
CA ILE A 26 14.06 8.48 -2.79
C ILE A 26 12.78 7.94 -2.14
N LEU A 27 12.71 6.64 -1.84
CA LEU A 27 11.58 6.05 -1.09
C LEU A 27 11.49 6.61 0.33
N ALA A 28 12.62 6.85 1.00
CA ALA A 28 12.64 7.49 2.31
C ALA A 28 12.15 8.94 2.23
N ALA A 29 12.63 9.71 1.24
CA ALA A 29 12.18 11.07 1.00
C ALA A 29 10.68 11.12 0.67
N HIS A 30 10.18 10.25 -0.21
CA HIS A 30 8.76 10.16 -0.56
C HIS A 30 7.88 9.91 0.66
N ARG A 31 8.24 8.93 1.50
CA ARG A 31 7.50 8.65 2.76
C ARG A 31 7.49 9.85 3.70
N SER A 32 8.61 10.56 3.82
CA SER A 32 8.72 11.77 4.63
C SER A 32 7.84 12.90 4.09
N THR A 33 7.80 13.09 2.77
CA THR A 33 6.92 14.07 2.11
C THR A 33 5.45 13.74 2.37
N LEU A 34 5.04 12.47 2.23
CA LEU A 34 3.68 12.04 2.50
C LEU A 34 3.28 12.26 3.97
N GLU A 35 4.13 11.86 4.91
CA GLU A 35 3.89 12.07 6.34
C GLU A 35 3.73 13.56 6.68
N THR A 36 4.59 14.40 6.09
CA THR A 36 4.55 15.86 6.27
C THR A 36 3.28 16.46 5.68
N TYR A 37 2.90 16.06 4.46
CA TYR A 37 1.68 16.50 3.80
C TYR A 37 0.45 16.14 4.64
N GLN A 38 0.36 14.90 5.12
CA GLN A 38 -0.75 14.43 5.92
C GLN A 38 -0.86 15.18 7.25
N ALA A 39 0.25 15.41 7.93
CA ALA A 39 0.28 16.21 9.16
C ALA A 39 -0.17 17.66 8.90
N ALA A 40 0.36 18.29 7.85
CA ALA A 40 -0.03 19.63 7.45
C ALA A 40 -1.51 19.72 7.07
N SER A 41 -2.04 18.68 6.41
CA SER A 41 -3.45 18.59 6.04
C SER A 41 -4.37 18.54 7.27
N ILE A 42 -4.02 17.78 8.31
CA ILE A 42 -4.78 17.76 9.57
C ILE A 42 -4.76 19.14 10.24
N VAL A 43 -3.61 19.79 10.29
CA VAL A 43 -3.47 21.15 10.86
C VAL A 43 -4.29 22.16 10.06
N HIS A 44 -4.22 22.11 8.72
CA HIS A 44 -4.95 23.00 7.83
C HIS A 44 -6.47 22.84 7.96
N GLN A 45 -6.94 21.63 8.23
CA GLN A 45 -8.36 21.34 8.51
C GLN A 45 -8.82 21.81 9.89
N GLY A 46 -7.95 22.45 10.69
CA GLY A 46 -8.30 22.97 12.00
C GLY A 46 -8.46 21.90 13.07
N ALA A 47 -7.79 20.75 12.92
CA ALA A 47 -7.87 19.69 13.91
C ALA A 47 -7.31 20.14 15.27
N GLU A 48 -8.02 19.79 16.34
CA GLU A 48 -7.54 20.03 17.69
C GLU A 48 -6.27 19.22 17.97
N LEU A 49 -5.27 19.90 18.55
CA LEU A 49 -4.01 19.32 18.97
C LEU A 49 -3.82 19.59 20.46
N ASP A 50 -3.42 18.56 21.19
CA ASP A 50 -2.96 18.69 22.57
C ASP A 50 -1.72 19.60 22.66
N GLU A 51 -1.38 20.08 23.86
CA GLU A 51 -0.26 21.01 24.02
C GLU A 51 1.09 20.40 23.54
N PRO A 52 1.96 21.21 22.91
CA PRO A 52 3.29 20.76 22.54
C PRO A 52 4.16 20.54 23.78
N TRP A 53 5.03 19.53 23.75
CA TRP A 53 5.93 19.22 24.85
C TRP A 53 7.15 20.16 24.95
N GLY A 54 7.26 21.15 24.04
CA GLY A 54 8.34 22.13 24.02
C GLY A 54 8.07 23.27 23.03
N ASN A 55 9.00 24.23 22.96
CA ASN A 55 8.81 25.47 22.20
C ASN A 55 9.17 25.36 20.71
N SER A 56 9.71 24.23 20.27
CA SER A 56 10.07 24.00 18.87
C SER A 56 8.86 23.59 18.03
N LEU A 57 8.95 23.82 16.72
CA LEU A 57 7.96 23.30 15.77
C LEU A 57 7.83 21.78 15.89
N SER A 58 6.59 21.29 15.89
CA SER A 58 6.32 19.86 15.95
C SER A 58 6.73 19.17 14.66
N ARG A 59 7.45 18.05 14.79
CA ARG A 59 7.66 17.13 13.66
C ARG A 59 6.31 16.52 13.23
N PRO A 60 6.17 16.06 11.97
CA PRO A 60 4.92 15.45 11.49
C PRO A 60 4.35 14.36 12.42
N LYS A 61 5.19 13.41 12.88
CA LYS A 61 4.79 12.38 13.86
C LYS A 61 4.21 12.95 15.16
N ALA A 62 4.74 14.07 15.65
CA ALA A 62 4.26 14.72 16.85
C ALA A 62 2.89 15.37 16.64
N ILE A 63 2.60 15.88 15.44
CA ILE A 63 1.26 16.37 15.09
C ILE A 63 0.21 15.25 15.22
N PHE A 64 0.47 14.08 14.64
CA PHE A 64 -0.45 12.94 14.77
C PHE A 64 -0.62 12.49 16.22
N ALA A 65 0.48 12.42 16.99
CA ALA A 65 0.42 12.02 18.40
C ALA A 65 -0.44 12.98 19.23
N ARG A 66 -0.26 14.30 19.02
CA ARG A 66 -1.01 15.37 19.70
C ARG A 66 -2.48 15.37 19.28
N HIS A 67 -2.78 15.15 18.00
CA HIS A 67 -4.16 15.00 17.54
C HIS A 67 -4.83 13.77 18.17
N ASN A 68 -4.17 12.61 18.15
CA ASN A 68 -4.68 11.39 18.76
C ASN A 68 -4.85 11.52 20.29
N ALA A 69 -4.05 12.34 20.95
CA ALA A 69 -4.23 12.68 22.36
C ALA A 69 -5.48 13.54 22.57
N ALA A 70 -5.70 14.58 21.76
CA ALA A 70 -6.90 15.40 21.80
C ALA A 70 -8.17 14.58 21.54
N VAL A 71 -8.15 13.70 20.54
CA VAL A 71 -9.28 12.80 20.21
C VAL A 71 -9.64 11.90 21.39
N ARG A 72 -8.64 11.37 22.11
CA ARG A 72 -8.88 10.57 23.33
C ARG A 72 -9.53 11.38 24.47
N ARG A 73 -9.42 12.71 24.45
CA ARG A 73 -10.06 13.62 25.42
C ARG A 73 -11.42 14.13 24.92
N GLY A 74 -11.90 13.68 23.77
CA GLY A 74 -13.21 14.02 23.23
C GLY A 74 -13.19 14.91 21.99
N ALA A 75 -12.01 15.32 21.49
CA ALA A 75 -11.94 16.08 20.24
C ALA A 75 -12.42 15.24 19.05
N THR A 76 -12.94 15.91 18.01
CA THR A 76 -13.35 15.24 16.78
C THR A 76 -12.13 14.71 16.04
N LYS A 77 -12.19 13.43 15.62
CA LYS A 77 -11.13 12.82 14.81
C LYS A 77 -11.16 13.37 13.40
N VAL A 78 -10.05 13.96 12.97
CA VAL A 78 -9.85 14.49 11.62
C VAL A 78 -8.88 13.56 10.87
N LEU A 79 -9.24 13.22 9.64
CA LEU A 79 -8.39 12.44 8.75
C LEU A 79 -7.65 13.36 7.78
N PRO A 80 -6.41 13.05 7.38
CA PRO A 80 -5.75 13.78 6.32
C PRO A 80 -6.56 13.73 5.02
N VAL A 81 -6.60 14.84 4.30
CA VAL A 81 -7.10 14.89 2.92
C VAL A 81 -6.14 14.08 2.04
N ALA A 82 -6.69 13.35 1.07
CA ALA A 82 -5.88 12.62 0.11
C ALA A 82 -5.12 13.59 -0.82
N ALA A 83 -3.81 13.37 -0.98
CA ALA A 83 -3.03 14.09 -1.97
C ALA A 83 -3.41 13.64 -3.39
N LEU A 84 -3.19 14.50 -4.38
CA LEU A 84 -3.33 14.11 -5.79
C LEU A 84 -2.43 12.90 -6.13
N SER A 85 -1.23 12.87 -5.55
CA SER A 85 -0.27 11.76 -5.69
C SER A 85 -0.80 10.44 -5.14
N ASP A 86 -1.74 10.45 -4.18
CA ASP A 86 -2.27 9.22 -3.57
C ASP A 86 -3.04 8.37 -4.59
N ARG A 87 -3.69 9.01 -5.57
CA ARG A 87 -4.38 8.30 -6.64
C ARG A 87 -3.38 7.57 -7.54
N LEU A 88 -2.30 8.26 -7.90
CA LEU A 88 -1.23 7.69 -8.72
C LEU A 88 -0.50 6.57 -7.97
N GLU A 89 -0.16 6.79 -6.71
CA GLU A 89 0.51 5.81 -5.86
C GLU A 89 -0.35 4.55 -5.66
N ARG A 90 -1.66 4.74 -5.39
CA ARG A 90 -2.60 3.62 -5.30
C ARG A 90 -2.67 2.81 -6.59
N TYR A 91 -2.69 3.49 -7.73
CA TYR A 91 -2.77 2.82 -9.02
C TYR A 91 -1.47 2.08 -9.39
N LEU A 92 -0.31 2.65 -9.05
CA LEU A 92 0.98 2.13 -9.47
C LEU A 92 1.67 1.21 -8.45
N TYR A 93 1.29 1.22 -7.18
CA TYR A 93 2.00 0.47 -6.13
C TYR A 93 1.12 -0.45 -5.29
N HIS A 94 -0.21 -0.37 -5.38
CA HIS A 94 -1.09 -1.25 -4.63
C HIS A 94 -1.70 -2.33 -5.51
N LEU A 95 -1.53 -3.58 -5.08
CA LEU A 95 -2.19 -4.72 -5.71
C LEU A 95 -3.67 -4.79 -5.33
N PRO A 96 -4.51 -5.36 -6.20
CA PRO A 96 -5.86 -5.76 -5.84
C PRO A 96 -5.82 -6.63 -4.59
N ARG A 97 -6.78 -6.43 -3.67
CA ARG A 97 -6.86 -7.26 -2.47
C ARG A 97 -7.15 -8.71 -2.89
N PRO A 98 -6.37 -9.69 -2.38
CA PRO A 98 -6.63 -11.08 -2.67
C PRO A 98 -7.92 -11.52 -1.99
N ASP A 99 -8.64 -12.43 -2.63
CA ASP A 99 -9.87 -12.99 -2.09
C ASP A 99 -9.53 -14.00 -0.99
N ARG A 100 -9.63 -13.58 0.27
CA ARG A 100 -9.20 -14.36 1.44
C ARG A 100 -10.26 -14.27 2.54
N THR A 101 -10.21 -15.21 3.49
CA THR A 101 -11.01 -15.16 4.73
C THR A 101 -10.94 -13.83 5.47
N GLN A 102 -9.81 -13.13 5.38
CA GLN A 102 -9.54 -11.87 6.06
C GLN A 102 -10.22 -10.68 5.38
N THR A 103 -10.70 -10.83 4.14
CA THR A 103 -11.36 -9.77 3.38
C THR A 103 -12.88 -9.81 3.50
N VAL A 104 -13.45 -10.83 4.16
CA VAL A 104 -14.89 -10.94 4.42
C VAL A 104 -15.22 -10.30 5.76
N ALA A 105 -16.16 -9.34 5.74
CA ALA A 105 -16.69 -8.74 6.96
C ALA A 105 -17.74 -9.67 7.59
N GLY A 106 -17.61 -9.97 8.89
CA GLY A 106 -18.61 -10.73 9.65
C GLY A 106 -18.04 -11.87 10.50
N GLN A 107 -18.92 -12.53 11.25
CA GLN A 107 -18.62 -13.73 12.03
C GLN A 107 -18.32 -14.90 11.09
N ARG A 108 -17.25 -15.64 11.38
CA ARG A 108 -16.87 -16.81 10.58
C ARG A 108 -17.73 -18.00 10.98
N PRO A 109 -18.34 -18.72 10.02
CA PRO A 109 -19.06 -19.95 10.32
C PRO A 109 -18.16 -20.96 11.05
N LYS A 110 -18.75 -21.68 12.01
CA LYS A 110 -18.06 -22.77 12.73
C LYS A 110 -18.18 -24.08 11.95
N CYS A 111 -17.23 -24.97 12.17
CA CYS A 111 -17.26 -26.32 11.65
C CYS A 111 -18.41 -27.13 12.26
N CYS A 112 -19.16 -27.85 11.43
CA CYS A 112 -20.24 -28.77 11.84
C CYS A 112 -19.75 -30.18 12.24
N GLY A 113 -18.44 -30.45 12.12
CA GLY A 113 -17.85 -31.74 12.47
C GLY A 113 -17.68 -31.95 13.98
N VAL A 114 -17.63 -33.21 14.39
CA VAL A 114 -17.39 -33.65 15.78
C VAL A 114 -15.98 -34.19 15.91
N VAL A 115 -15.28 -33.83 16.99
CA VAL A 115 -13.92 -34.30 17.28
C VAL A 115 -13.98 -35.77 17.70
N LYS A 116 -13.36 -36.65 16.92
CA LYS A 116 -13.42 -38.11 17.15
C LYS A 116 -12.92 -38.58 18.52
N THR A 117 -11.98 -37.86 19.12
CA THR A 117 -11.36 -38.23 20.40
C THR A 117 -12.16 -37.80 21.62
N THR A 118 -12.88 -36.67 21.54
CA THR A 118 -13.64 -36.13 22.67
C THR A 118 -15.15 -36.29 22.50
N GLY A 119 -15.64 -36.51 21.28
CA GLY A 119 -17.06 -36.54 20.96
C GLY A 119 -17.73 -35.17 20.99
N GLU A 120 -16.96 -34.08 21.15
CA GLU A 120 -17.46 -32.71 21.23
C GLU A 120 -17.48 -32.02 19.86
N ASP A 121 -18.32 -30.99 19.73
CA ASP A 121 -18.38 -30.15 18.53
C ASP A 121 -17.03 -29.46 18.25
N CYS A 122 -16.63 -29.47 16.98
CA CYS A 122 -15.40 -28.82 16.57
C CYS A 122 -15.50 -27.29 16.74
N THR A 123 -14.54 -26.71 17.46
CA THR A 123 -14.48 -25.27 17.72
C THR A 123 -13.84 -24.47 16.57
N ASN A 124 -13.25 -25.14 15.58
CA ASN A 124 -12.60 -24.48 14.44
C ASN A 124 -13.61 -23.82 13.49
N SER A 125 -13.17 -22.79 12.78
CA SER A 125 -13.96 -22.18 11.70
C SER A 125 -14.03 -23.09 10.47
N ALA A 126 -15.13 -22.98 9.74
CA ALA A 126 -15.27 -23.63 8.44
C ALA A 126 -14.26 -23.09 7.42
N ILE A 127 -13.87 -23.92 6.46
CA ILE A 127 -12.96 -23.51 5.39
C ILE A 127 -13.62 -22.47 4.49
N TYR A 128 -12.79 -21.60 3.92
CA TYR A 128 -13.22 -20.59 2.98
C TYR A 128 -13.05 -21.07 1.56
N LEU A 129 -14.11 -20.91 0.78
CA LEU A 129 -14.21 -21.43 -0.58
C LEU A 129 -14.12 -20.32 -1.63
N GLY A 130 -13.90 -19.07 -1.20
CA GLY A 130 -13.84 -17.91 -2.09
C GLY A 130 -15.13 -17.12 -2.18
N SER A 131 -15.04 -15.87 -2.59
CA SER A 131 -16.17 -14.97 -2.87
C SER A 131 -17.20 -14.85 -1.73
N GLY A 132 -16.73 -14.88 -0.48
CA GLY A 132 -17.58 -14.83 0.70
C GLY A 132 -18.18 -16.17 1.12
N MET A 133 -17.92 -17.26 0.39
CA MET A 133 -18.47 -18.58 0.67
C MET A 133 -17.59 -19.38 1.64
N PHE A 134 -18.25 -20.15 2.50
CA PHE A 134 -17.62 -21.06 3.44
C PHE A 134 -18.21 -22.46 3.27
N GLY A 135 -17.41 -23.48 3.56
CA GLY A 135 -17.89 -24.84 3.69
C GLY A 135 -18.71 -25.05 4.96
N ALA A 136 -19.17 -26.28 5.19
CA ALA A 136 -19.74 -26.71 6.45
C ALA A 136 -18.67 -27.12 7.47
N HIS A 137 -17.48 -27.49 7.00
CA HIS A 137 -16.43 -28.09 7.84
C HIS A 137 -15.13 -27.30 7.83
N CYS A 138 -14.32 -27.46 8.89
CA CYS A 138 -12.92 -27.06 8.88
C CYS A 138 -12.10 -28.04 8.03
N TYR A 139 -10.86 -27.69 7.69
CA TYR A 139 -10.04 -28.46 6.75
C TYR A 139 -9.87 -29.94 7.16
N SER A 140 -9.77 -30.20 8.46
CA SER A 140 -9.64 -31.54 9.03
C SER A 140 -10.90 -32.39 8.91
N HIS A 141 -12.09 -31.77 8.94
CA HIS A 141 -13.38 -32.45 8.83
C HIS A 141 -14.00 -32.34 7.43
N ALA A 142 -13.40 -31.57 6.54
CA ALA A 142 -13.90 -31.30 5.21
C ALA A 142 -14.07 -32.57 4.37
N THR A 143 -15.17 -32.60 3.65
CA THR A 143 -15.44 -33.60 2.61
C THR A 143 -14.41 -33.49 1.48
N PRO A 144 -14.23 -34.54 0.66
CA PRO A 144 -13.38 -34.46 -0.52
C PRO A 144 -13.74 -33.29 -1.45
N THR A 145 -15.04 -33.03 -1.64
CA THR A 145 -15.54 -31.91 -2.46
C THR A 145 -15.16 -30.55 -1.89
N GLU A 146 -15.34 -30.35 -0.59
CA GLU A 146 -14.95 -29.10 0.09
C GLU A 146 -13.43 -28.86 0.01
N ARG A 147 -12.62 -29.92 0.16
CA ARG A 147 -11.16 -29.82 0.01
C ARG A 147 -10.74 -29.49 -1.42
N ASP A 148 -11.42 -30.06 -2.41
CA ASP A 148 -11.17 -29.75 -3.82
C ASP A 148 -11.51 -28.29 -4.14
N GLN A 149 -12.69 -27.81 -3.72
CA GLN A 149 -13.09 -26.41 -3.88
C GLN A 149 -12.12 -25.45 -3.19
N TYR A 150 -11.69 -25.76 -1.97
CA TYR A 150 -10.68 -24.99 -1.26
C TYR A 150 -9.35 -24.93 -2.03
N ARG A 151 -8.87 -26.07 -2.53
CA ARG A 151 -7.63 -26.14 -3.32
C ARG A 151 -7.74 -25.31 -4.60
N VAL A 152 -8.80 -25.52 -5.39
CA VAL A 152 -9.04 -24.79 -6.63
C VAL A 152 -9.10 -23.28 -6.38
N HIS A 153 -9.78 -22.84 -5.33
CA HIS A 153 -9.82 -21.43 -4.94
C HIS A 153 -8.44 -20.89 -4.59
N HIS A 154 -7.67 -21.61 -3.77
CA HIS A 154 -6.32 -21.20 -3.39
C HIS A 154 -5.38 -21.09 -4.59
N GLU A 155 -5.36 -22.11 -5.46
CA GLU A 155 -4.57 -22.11 -6.70
C GLU A 155 -4.98 -20.95 -7.62
N ALA A 156 -6.28 -20.71 -7.80
CA ALA A 156 -6.77 -19.61 -8.61
C ALA A 156 -6.40 -18.23 -8.02
N ASN A 157 -6.45 -18.09 -6.70
CA ASN A 157 -6.10 -16.85 -6.00
C ASN A 157 -4.60 -16.55 -6.12
N ASP A 158 -3.75 -17.56 -5.92
CA ASP A 158 -2.30 -17.44 -6.04
C ASP A 158 -1.91 -17.11 -7.48
N ALA A 159 -2.50 -17.79 -8.47
CA ALA A 159 -2.28 -17.50 -9.89
C ALA A 159 -2.74 -16.08 -10.26
N ARG A 160 -3.88 -15.62 -9.74
CA ARG A 160 -4.35 -14.23 -9.95
C ARG A 160 -3.41 -13.22 -9.31
N GLN A 161 -2.91 -13.50 -8.11
CA GLN A 161 -1.98 -12.62 -7.41
C GLN A 161 -0.65 -12.51 -8.18
N ALA A 162 -0.11 -13.64 -8.65
CA ALA A 162 1.09 -13.65 -9.49
C ALA A 162 0.90 -12.82 -10.79
N ARG A 163 -0.22 -12.99 -11.50
CA ARG A 163 -0.55 -12.15 -12.68
C ARG A 163 -0.64 -10.67 -12.32
N SER A 164 -1.33 -10.33 -11.24
CA SER A 164 -1.47 -8.94 -10.80
C SER A 164 -0.13 -8.30 -10.45
N HIS A 165 0.82 -9.07 -9.90
CA HIS A 165 2.18 -8.61 -9.66
C HIS A 165 2.93 -8.31 -10.95
N GLU A 166 2.82 -9.19 -11.95
CA GLU A 166 3.47 -8.98 -13.24
C GLU A 166 2.85 -7.78 -13.97
N ASP A 167 1.52 -7.70 -14.06
CA ASP A 167 0.80 -6.59 -14.67
C ASP A 167 1.18 -5.25 -14.02
N LEU A 168 1.30 -5.21 -12.70
CA LEU A 168 1.70 -4.00 -11.97
C LEU A 168 3.15 -3.60 -12.31
N ARG A 169 4.07 -4.56 -12.40
CA ARG A 169 5.46 -4.30 -12.78
C ARG A 169 5.56 -3.81 -14.23
N SER A 170 4.83 -4.42 -15.15
CA SER A 170 4.77 -3.98 -16.54
C SER A 170 4.22 -2.56 -16.65
N LEU A 171 3.16 -2.25 -15.90
CA LEU A 171 2.60 -0.90 -15.82
C LEU A 171 3.61 0.12 -15.27
N GLN A 172 4.28 -0.20 -14.17
CA GLN A 172 5.31 0.66 -13.58
C GLN A 172 6.44 0.95 -14.58
N ARG A 173 6.91 -0.08 -15.30
CA ARG A 173 7.94 0.09 -16.34
C ARG A 173 7.46 0.95 -17.50
N ALA A 174 6.24 0.71 -17.99
CA ALA A 174 5.69 1.49 -19.10
C ALA A 174 5.60 2.99 -18.75
N VAL A 175 5.07 3.30 -17.56
CA VAL A 175 4.98 4.68 -17.07
C VAL A 175 6.37 5.28 -16.83
N GLY A 176 7.30 4.51 -16.26
CA GLY A 176 8.69 4.95 -16.08
C GLY A 176 9.37 5.31 -17.39
N ALA A 177 9.17 4.51 -18.44
CA ALA A 177 9.71 4.76 -19.77
C ALA A 177 9.11 6.02 -20.41
N GLU A 178 7.81 6.24 -20.26
CA GLU A 178 7.14 7.46 -20.74
C GLU A 178 7.70 8.72 -20.06
N ILE A 179 7.89 8.67 -18.74
CA ILE A 179 8.48 9.77 -17.96
C ILE A 179 9.93 10.01 -18.39
N ALA A 180 10.73 8.95 -18.55
CA ALA A 180 12.11 9.06 -18.99
C ALA A 180 12.21 9.70 -20.39
N ALA A 181 11.37 9.27 -21.33
CA ALA A 181 11.31 9.84 -22.67
C ALA A 181 10.89 11.33 -22.62
N HIS A 182 9.88 11.66 -21.82
CA HIS A 182 9.48 13.05 -21.59
C HIS A 182 10.64 13.88 -21.03
N TRP A 183 11.38 13.35 -20.06
CA TRP A 183 12.54 14.01 -19.48
C TRP A 183 13.66 14.27 -20.50
N ILE A 184 13.97 13.28 -21.33
CA ILE A 184 14.99 13.41 -22.39
C ILE A 184 14.57 14.45 -23.42
N SER A 185 13.31 14.40 -23.87
CA SER A 185 12.78 15.36 -24.85
C SER A 185 12.80 16.80 -24.36
N ASN A 186 12.64 17.02 -23.05
CA ASN A 186 12.66 18.34 -22.42
C ASN A 186 14.03 18.73 -21.85
N ARG A 187 15.09 17.97 -22.16
CA ARG A 187 16.45 18.26 -21.69
C ARG A 187 16.98 19.62 -22.17
N PRO A 188 16.79 20.04 -23.44
CA PRO A 188 17.29 21.35 -23.91
C PRO A 188 16.73 22.53 -23.12
N GLN A 189 15.41 22.56 -22.88
CA GLN A 189 14.76 23.63 -22.12
C GLN A 189 15.28 23.70 -20.66
N ARG A 190 15.60 22.54 -20.07
CA ARG A 190 16.20 22.48 -18.74
C ARG A 190 17.63 23.02 -18.72
N ILE A 191 18.42 22.74 -19.76
CA ILE A 191 19.78 23.30 -19.91
C ILE A 191 19.69 24.83 -20.04
N GLU A 192 18.85 25.35 -20.93
CA GLU A 192 18.63 26.79 -21.09
C GLU A 192 18.21 27.47 -19.78
N TRP A 193 17.32 26.82 -19.01
CA TRP A 193 16.91 27.32 -17.70
C TRP A 193 18.08 27.39 -16.71
N VAL A 194 18.95 26.37 -16.67
CA VAL A 194 20.15 26.36 -15.82
C VAL A 194 21.14 27.44 -16.26
N ASP A 195 21.45 27.54 -17.55
CA ASP A 195 22.40 28.53 -18.09
C ASP A 195 21.95 29.96 -17.81
N ARG A 196 20.64 30.20 -17.72
CA ARG A 196 20.11 31.51 -17.32
C ARG A 196 20.31 31.82 -15.83
N ILE A 197 20.32 30.80 -14.97
CA ILE A 197 20.46 30.97 -13.50
C ILE A 197 21.93 30.96 -13.08
N VAL A 198 22.75 30.16 -13.76
CA VAL A 198 24.18 30.02 -13.50
C VAL A 198 24.92 30.74 -14.63
N PRO A 199 25.36 32.01 -14.41
CA PRO A 199 26.15 32.71 -15.41
C PRO A 199 27.42 31.90 -15.69
N GLN A 200 27.68 31.60 -16.96
CA GLN A 200 28.94 30.96 -17.33
C GLN A 200 30.08 31.96 -17.08
N ILE A 201 31.05 31.57 -16.25
CA ILE A 201 32.26 32.33 -15.90
C ILE A 201 33.33 32.07 -16.97
#